data_AF-A0A8T5GWN6-F1
#
_entry.id   AF-A0A8T5GWN6-F1
#
_cell.length_a   1.000
_cell.length_b   1.000
_cell.length_c   1.000
_cell.angle_alpha   90.00
_cell.angle_beta   90.00
_cell.angle_gamma   90.00
#
_symmetry.space_group_name_H-M   'P 1'
#
loop_
_entity.id
_entity.type
_entity.pdbx_description
1 polymer ?
#
loop_
_entity_poly.entity_id
_entity_poly.type
_entity_poly.pdbx_seq_one_letter_code
_entity_poly.pdbx_strand_id
1 'polypeptide(L)'
;KIDLLVNNAGVADGRWRNISEIDDVWALEVIDINALGPVRVVQALYGKMNHNSLTKVAMVSSLMASIDDCHMGRSYAYRASKTALNMFTVSMKKEAIEDQISFVILHPGWVKTSMGGDRAPVEIPDSVKGMRNVVDALTLETSGRFIQFDGELLPW
;
A
#
# COMPACT_ATOMS: atom_id res chain seq x y z
N LYS A 1 12.57 -19.96 2.81
CA LYS A 1 11.32 -19.36 3.34
C LYS A 1 11.38 -17.87 3.05
N ILE A 2 10.24 -17.19 2.91
CA ILE A 2 10.18 -15.74 2.66
C ILE A 2 10.00 -15.05 4.01
N ASP A 3 10.94 -14.18 4.38
CA ASP A 3 10.87 -13.38 5.61
C ASP A 3 10.43 -11.93 5.34
N LEU A 4 10.52 -11.47 4.08
CA LEU A 4 10.03 -10.17 3.64
C LEU A 4 9.37 -10.27 2.25
N LEU A 5 8.13 -9.78 2.16
CA LEU A 5 7.42 -9.55 0.90
C LEU A 5 7.09 -8.06 0.76
N VAL A 6 7.42 -7.47 -0.39
CA VAL A 6 7.06 -6.08 -0.71
C VAL A 6 6.18 -6.06 -1.95
N ASN A 7 4.90 -5.74 -1.77
CA ASN A 7 3.97 -5.49 -2.87
C ASN A 7 4.06 -4.02 -3.29
N ASN A 8 4.97 -3.75 -4.23
CA ASN A 8 5.24 -2.40 -4.76
C ASN A 8 4.50 -2.07 -6.06
N ALA A 9 4.21 -3.07 -6.90
CA ALA A 9 3.60 -2.84 -8.20
C ALA A 9 2.23 -2.16 -8.08
N GLY A 10 1.95 -1.21 -8.97
CA GLY A 10 0.68 -0.52 -9.05
C GLY A 10 0.63 0.45 -10.22
N VAL A 11 -0.58 0.90 -10.55
CA VAL A 11 -0.86 1.85 -11.63
C VAL A 11 -1.60 3.07 -11.08
N ALA A 12 -1.34 4.24 -11.65
CA ALA A 12 -2.17 5.41 -11.42
C ALA A 12 -3.51 5.25 -12.18
N ASP A 13 -4.53 6.03 -11.85
CA ASP A 13 -5.71 6.10 -12.73
C ASP A 13 -5.38 6.81 -14.06
N GLY A 14 -4.24 7.51 -14.14
CA GLY A 14 -3.72 8.14 -15.35
C GLY A 14 -4.59 9.27 -15.91
N ARG A 15 -5.68 9.65 -15.25
CA ARG A 15 -6.70 10.55 -15.80
C ARG A 15 -7.28 11.39 -14.66
N TRP A 16 -6.88 12.66 -14.56
CA TRP A 16 -7.40 13.64 -13.59
C TRP A 16 -8.82 14.13 -13.94
N ARG A 17 -9.69 13.17 -14.29
CA ARG A 17 -11.05 13.30 -14.78
C ARG A 17 -12.00 13.77 -13.69
N ASN A 18 -13.05 14.47 -14.12
CA ASN A 18 -14.08 14.95 -13.21
C ASN A 18 -15.19 13.90 -13.00
N ILE A 19 -16.17 14.21 -12.14
CA ILE A 19 -17.23 13.28 -11.74
C ILE A 19 -18.08 12.77 -12.92
N SER A 20 -18.28 13.55 -13.98
CA SER A 20 -19.06 13.14 -15.16
C SER A 20 -18.26 12.26 -16.14
N GLU A 21 -16.99 12.02 -15.87
CA GLU A 21 -16.06 11.28 -16.76
C GLU A 21 -15.53 10.00 -16.10
N ILE A 22 -16.12 9.57 -14.98
CA ILE A 22 -15.73 8.33 -14.31
C ILE A 22 -15.93 7.16 -15.27
N ASP A 23 -14.86 6.40 -15.46
CA ASP A 23 -14.77 5.25 -16.37
C ASP A 23 -14.72 4.00 -15.49
N ASP A 24 -15.86 3.33 -15.36
CA ASP A 24 -16.06 2.20 -14.45
C ASP A 24 -15.25 0.97 -14.89
N VAL A 25 -15.14 0.73 -16.19
CA VAL A 25 -14.29 -0.34 -16.75
C VAL A 25 -12.83 -0.13 -16.35
N TRP A 26 -12.30 1.08 -16.55
CA TRP A 26 -10.95 1.39 -16.11
C TRP A 26 -10.80 1.37 -14.59
N ALA A 27 -11.81 1.82 -13.85
CA ALA A 27 -11.79 1.77 -12.39
C ALA A 27 -11.67 0.34 -11.85
N LEU A 28 -12.41 -0.60 -12.44
CA LEU A 28 -12.33 -2.02 -12.10
C LEU A 28 -10.93 -2.59 -12.38
N GLU A 29 -10.31 -2.24 -13.51
CA GLU A 29 -8.94 -2.68 -13.83
C GLU A 29 -7.90 -2.13 -12.84
N VAL A 30 -7.99 -0.85 -12.48
CA VAL A 30 -7.10 -0.24 -11.47
C VAL A 30 -7.28 -0.90 -10.10
N ILE A 31 -8.52 -1.21 -9.70
CA ILE A 31 -8.81 -1.93 -8.46
C ILE A 31 -8.24 -3.36 -8.51
N ASP A 32 -8.41 -4.06 -9.63
CA ASP A 32 -7.87 -5.40 -9.79
C ASP A 32 -6.34 -5.41 -9.65
N ILE A 33 -5.65 -4.46 -10.28
CA ILE A 33 -4.19 -4.34 -10.24
C ILE A 33 -3.71 -3.91 -8.84
N ASN A 34 -4.25 -2.82 -8.29
CA ASN A 34 -3.70 -2.18 -7.09
C ASN A 34 -4.17 -2.82 -5.79
N ALA A 35 -5.34 -3.49 -5.76
CA ALA A 35 -5.89 -4.09 -4.56
C ALA A 35 -5.85 -5.63 -4.61
N LEU A 36 -6.48 -6.24 -5.61
CA LEU A 36 -6.57 -7.71 -5.70
C LEU A 36 -5.25 -8.35 -6.13
N GLY A 37 -4.45 -7.69 -6.96
CA GLY A 37 -3.11 -8.14 -7.36
C GLY A 37 -2.23 -8.47 -6.15
N PRO A 38 -1.98 -7.52 -5.23
CA PRO A 38 -1.23 -7.77 -4.00
C PRO A 38 -1.83 -8.88 -3.12
N VAL A 39 -3.16 -8.98 -3.02
CA VAL A 39 -3.83 -10.05 -2.26
C VAL A 39 -3.52 -11.42 -2.87
N ARG A 40 -3.59 -11.56 -4.20
CA ARG A 40 -3.24 -12.80 -4.91
C ARG A 40 -1.78 -13.18 -4.69
N VAL A 41 -0.87 -12.20 -4.66
CA VAL A 41 0.56 -12.45 -4.37
C VAL A 41 0.74 -12.96 -2.94
N VAL A 42 0.10 -12.34 -1.95
CA VAL A 42 0.13 -12.81 -0.56
C VAL A 42 -0.41 -14.23 -0.46
N GLN A 43 -1.57 -14.52 -1.05
CA GLN A 43 -2.20 -15.84 -1.03
C GLN A 43 -1.29 -16.91 -1.66
N ALA A 44 -0.73 -16.63 -2.84
CA ALA A 44 0.14 -17.57 -3.56
C ALA A 44 1.44 -17.88 -2.81
N LEU A 45 1.97 -16.91 -2.05
CA LEU A 45 3.23 -17.05 -1.32
C LEU A 45 3.04 -17.46 0.15
N TYR A 46 1.81 -17.49 0.66
CA TYR A 46 1.53 -17.73 2.08
C TYR A 46 2.22 -18.99 2.62
N GLY A 47 2.07 -20.13 1.95
CA GLY A 47 2.72 -21.39 2.35
C GLY A 47 4.25 -21.42 2.20
N LYS A 48 4.85 -20.40 1.57
CA LYS A 48 6.32 -20.24 1.42
C LYS A 48 6.91 -19.23 2.41
N MET A 49 6.06 -18.45 3.08
CA MET A 49 6.46 -17.54 4.15
C MET A 49 6.99 -18.30 5.36
N ASN A 50 7.72 -17.59 6.21
CA ASN A 50 8.22 -18.16 7.44
C ASN A 50 7.17 -18.04 8.55
N HIS A 51 6.63 -19.19 8.97
CA HIS A 51 5.64 -19.30 10.03
C HIS A 51 6.24 -19.57 11.42
N ASN A 52 7.58 -19.68 11.51
CA ASN A 52 8.28 -19.98 12.76
C ASN A 52 9.02 -18.77 13.35
N SER A 53 9.06 -17.66 12.61
CA SER A 53 9.65 -16.40 13.02
C SER A 53 8.99 -15.27 12.25
N LEU A 54 9.16 -14.03 12.71
CA LEU A 54 8.52 -12.87 12.12
C LEU A 54 8.76 -12.76 10.59
N THR A 55 7.70 -12.91 9.81
CA THR A 55 7.65 -12.52 8.40
C THR A 55 7.00 -11.15 8.29
N LYS A 56 7.52 -10.30 7.40
CA LYS A 56 7.02 -8.94 7.17
C LYS A 56 6.44 -8.80 5.77
N VAL A 57 5.25 -8.20 5.67
CA VAL A 57 4.58 -7.93 4.40
C VAL A 57 4.33 -6.42 4.29
N ALA A 58 5.00 -5.78 3.36
CA ALA A 58 4.82 -4.36 3.07
C ALA A 58 3.90 -4.18 1.86
N MET A 59 2.80 -3.44 2.06
CA MET A 59 1.84 -3.10 1.01
C MET A 59 2.05 -1.63 0.66
N VAL A 60 2.61 -1.33 -0.51
CA VAL A 60 2.83 0.06 -0.94
C VAL A 60 1.49 0.66 -1.36
N SER A 61 0.94 1.49 -0.48
CA SER A 61 -0.31 2.22 -0.64
C SER A 61 -0.04 3.71 -0.93
N SER A 62 -0.94 4.60 -0.53
CA SER A 62 -0.84 6.04 -0.76
C SER A 62 -1.62 6.81 0.29
N LEU A 63 -1.18 8.01 0.66
CA LEU A 63 -2.00 8.95 1.44
C LEU A 63 -3.39 9.17 0.81
N MET A 64 -3.49 9.08 -0.52
CA MET A 64 -4.77 9.17 -1.24
C MET A 64 -5.76 8.03 -0.91
N ALA A 65 -5.34 6.99 -0.20
CA ALA A 65 -6.18 5.95 0.36
C ALA A 65 -6.93 6.39 1.62
N SER A 66 -6.48 7.47 2.29
CA SER A 66 -7.08 7.98 3.50
C SER A 66 -8.42 8.65 3.18
N ILE A 67 -9.48 8.16 3.83
CA ILE A 67 -10.81 8.75 3.79
C ILE A 67 -10.85 10.02 4.66
N ASP A 68 -10.21 9.98 5.83
CA ASP A 68 -10.11 11.08 6.80
C ASP A 68 -9.30 12.28 6.26
N ASP A 69 -8.30 12.04 5.40
CA ASP A 69 -7.47 13.06 4.71
C ASP A 69 -8.01 13.42 3.31
N CYS A 70 -9.21 12.95 2.94
CA CYS A 70 -9.74 13.16 1.59
C CYS A 70 -10.31 14.59 1.38
N HIS A 71 -9.42 15.57 1.21
CA HIS A 71 -9.79 16.98 1.00
C HIS A 71 -10.02 17.38 -0.48
N MET A 72 -9.74 16.47 -1.43
CA MET A 72 -9.86 16.72 -2.88
C MET A 72 -10.55 15.56 -3.59
N GLY A 73 -11.41 15.88 -4.57
CA GLY A 73 -11.99 14.87 -5.47
C GLY A 73 -11.01 14.38 -6.54
N ARG A 74 -11.55 13.65 -7.54
CA ARG A 74 -10.82 13.04 -8.66
C ARG A 74 -9.90 11.89 -8.24
N SER A 75 -9.20 11.30 -9.21
CA SER A 75 -8.42 10.08 -9.04
C SER A 75 -9.23 8.94 -8.41
N TYR A 76 -10.51 8.88 -8.74
CA TYR A 76 -11.52 8.05 -8.08
C TYR A 76 -11.07 6.58 -8.00
N ALA A 77 -10.62 6.03 -9.13
CA ALA A 77 -10.16 4.64 -9.20
C ALA A 77 -8.89 4.41 -8.38
N TYR A 78 -7.91 5.32 -8.45
CA TYR A 78 -6.67 5.19 -7.69
C TYR A 78 -6.92 5.25 -6.18
N ARG A 79 -7.68 6.26 -5.72
CA ARG A 79 -8.10 6.41 -4.32
C ARG A 79 -8.81 5.16 -3.82
N ALA A 80 -9.90 4.78 -4.49
CA ALA A 80 -10.69 3.60 -4.12
C ALA A 80 -9.84 2.32 -4.12
N SER A 81 -8.95 2.14 -5.08
CA SER A 81 -8.09 0.96 -5.15
C SER A 81 -7.11 0.88 -3.98
N LYS A 82 -6.52 2.00 -3.55
CA LYS A 82 -5.60 2.03 -2.42
C LYS A 82 -6.34 1.96 -1.09
N THR A 83 -7.54 2.52 -0.97
CA THR A 83 -8.43 2.30 0.19
C THR A 83 -8.85 0.83 0.30
N ALA A 84 -9.19 0.19 -0.82
CA ALA A 84 -9.50 -1.24 -0.84
C ALA A 84 -8.29 -2.10 -0.43
N LEU A 85 -7.09 -1.78 -0.93
CA LEU A 85 -5.83 -2.40 -0.50
C LEU A 85 -5.62 -2.27 1.01
N ASN A 86 -5.87 -1.09 1.58
CA ASN A 86 -5.78 -0.85 3.02
C ASN A 86 -6.74 -1.77 3.79
N MET A 87 -8.00 -1.86 3.38
CA MET A 87 -8.99 -2.71 4.04
C MET A 87 -8.61 -4.20 3.94
N PHE A 88 -8.22 -4.68 2.76
CA PHE A 88 -7.72 -6.06 2.61
C PHE A 88 -6.55 -6.35 3.53
N THR A 89 -5.62 -5.40 3.66
CA THR A 89 -4.45 -5.55 4.52
C THR A 89 -4.85 -5.64 6.00
N VAL A 90 -5.77 -4.79 6.47
CA VAL A 90 -6.28 -4.81 7.84
C VAL A 90 -7.06 -6.10 8.13
N SER A 91 -7.78 -6.66 7.15
CA SER A 91 -8.42 -7.97 7.29
C SER A 91 -7.40 -9.11 7.37
N MET A 92 -6.51 -9.24 6.37
CA MET A 92 -5.51 -10.32 6.32
C MET A 92 -4.65 -10.36 7.58
N LYS A 93 -4.21 -9.20 8.08
CA LYS A 93 -3.33 -9.15 9.26
C LYS A 93 -3.99 -9.64 10.54
N LYS A 94 -5.33 -9.64 10.62
CA LYS A 94 -6.06 -10.15 11.80
C LYS A 94 -5.94 -11.66 11.94
N GLU A 95 -5.84 -12.36 10.82
CA GLU A 95 -5.64 -13.81 10.78
C GLU A 95 -4.15 -14.15 10.85
N ALA A 96 -3.33 -13.46 10.06
CA ALA A 96 -1.92 -13.81 9.86
C ALA A 96 -1.00 -13.55 11.06
N ILE A 97 -1.48 -12.85 12.10
CA ILE A 97 -0.70 -12.61 13.33
C ILE A 97 -0.41 -13.90 14.10
N GLU A 98 -1.31 -14.88 14.04
CA GLU A 98 -1.13 -16.22 14.65
C GLU A 98 0.01 -16.98 13.97
N ASP A 99 0.26 -16.68 12.69
CA ASP A 99 1.25 -17.29 11.82
C ASP A 99 2.59 -16.53 11.78
N GLN A 100 2.84 -15.63 12.75
CA GLN A 100 4.05 -14.79 12.82
C GLN A 100 4.22 -13.83 11.63
N ILE A 101 3.13 -13.43 10.96
CA ILE A 101 3.19 -12.53 9.81
C ILE A 101 2.66 -11.15 10.21
N SER A 102 3.52 -10.13 10.10
CA SER A 102 3.15 -8.73 10.29
C SER A 102 2.98 -8.02 8.96
N PHE A 103 1.98 -7.14 8.88
CA PHE A 103 1.71 -6.32 7.70
C PHE A 103 1.98 -4.85 8.01
N VAL A 104 2.42 -4.08 7.01
CA VAL A 104 2.45 -2.62 7.06
C VAL A 104 1.89 -2.04 5.77
N ILE A 105 1.11 -0.96 5.92
CA ILE A 105 0.58 -0.19 4.80
C ILE A 105 1.45 1.06 4.70
N LEU A 106 2.16 1.21 3.58
CA LEU A 106 3.16 2.27 3.41
C LEU A 106 2.70 3.32 2.42
N HIS A 107 2.70 4.59 2.84
CA HIS A 107 2.71 5.70 1.91
C HIS A 107 4.17 6.11 1.62
N PRO A 108 4.65 6.01 0.37
CA PRO A 108 6.04 6.33 0.04
C PRO A 108 6.36 7.84 0.05
N GLY A 109 5.39 8.72 0.31
CA GLY A 109 5.46 10.13 -0.05
C GLY A 109 5.04 10.37 -1.50
N TRP A 110 5.02 11.64 -1.93
CA TRP A 110 4.95 11.98 -3.35
C TRP A 110 6.38 11.99 -3.91
N VAL A 111 6.74 10.91 -4.61
CA VAL A 111 8.13 10.61 -5.01
C VAL A 111 8.38 10.88 -6.49
N LYS A 112 9.55 11.42 -6.83
CA LYS A 112 10.01 11.69 -8.22
C LYS A 112 10.25 10.41 -9.01
N THR A 113 9.16 9.82 -9.49
CA THR A 113 9.10 8.65 -10.37
C THR A 113 8.35 9.01 -11.65
N SER A 114 8.25 8.10 -12.62
CA SER A 114 7.36 8.29 -13.77
C SER A 114 5.90 8.54 -13.37
N MET A 115 5.45 7.95 -12.26
CA MET A 115 4.09 8.15 -11.74
C MET A 115 3.93 9.47 -10.97
N GLY A 116 4.95 9.87 -10.19
CA GLY A 116 4.89 11.09 -9.39
C GLY A 116 5.22 12.37 -10.17
N GLY A 117 6.02 12.26 -11.23
CA GLY A 117 6.50 13.39 -12.04
C GLY A 117 7.54 14.26 -11.34
N ASP A 118 8.12 15.20 -12.09
CA ASP A 118 9.29 15.98 -11.65
C ASP A 118 8.99 16.99 -10.52
N ARG A 119 7.71 17.29 -10.29
CA ARG A 119 7.25 18.20 -9.22
C ARG A 119 7.10 17.53 -7.86
N ALA A 120 7.26 16.21 -7.81
CA ALA A 120 7.20 15.47 -6.56
C ALA A 120 8.30 15.94 -5.59
N PRO A 121 8.00 16.22 -4.31
CA PRO A 121 8.99 16.77 -3.38
C PRO A 121 10.00 15.76 -2.85
N VAL A 122 9.67 14.46 -2.87
CA VAL A 122 10.50 13.41 -2.27
C VAL A 122 11.38 12.74 -3.33
N GLU A 123 12.67 12.63 -3.05
CA GLU A 123 13.61 11.87 -3.88
C GLU A 123 13.47 10.36 -3.62
N ILE A 124 13.72 9.54 -4.65
CA ILE A 124 13.63 8.07 -4.55
C ILE A 124 14.47 7.51 -3.40
N PRO A 125 15.75 7.91 -3.22
CA PRO A 125 16.58 7.35 -2.15
C PRO A 125 16.03 7.65 -0.74
N ASP A 126 15.45 8.83 -0.52
CA ASP A 126 14.92 9.22 0.79
C ASP A 126 13.64 8.44 1.12
N SER A 127 12.74 8.32 0.16
CA SER A 127 11.53 7.50 0.27
C SER A 127 11.86 6.05 0.60
N VAL A 128 12.76 5.43 -0.17
CA VAL A 128 13.13 4.02 0.02
C VAL A 128 13.86 3.81 1.34
N LYS A 129 14.78 4.71 1.72
CA LYS A 129 15.48 4.62 3.01
C LYS A 129 14.50 4.68 4.18
N GLY A 130 13.55 5.62 4.13
CA GLY A 130 12.52 5.75 5.16
C GLY A 130 11.63 4.49 5.25
N MET A 131 11.07 4.05 4.12
CA MET A 131 10.23 2.84 4.10
C MET A 131 10.96 1.61 4.62
N ARG A 132 12.26 1.45 4.31
CA ARG A 132 13.07 0.36 4.86
C ARG A 132 13.17 0.44 6.38
N ASN A 133 13.39 1.63 6.95
CA ASN A 133 13.40 1.79 8.41
C ASN A 133 12.06 1.40 9.05
N VAL A 134 10.94 1.79 8.42
CA VAL A 134 9.59 1.40 8.89
C VAL A 134 9.41 -0.12 8.86
N VAL A 135 9.78 -0.76 7.76
CA VAL A 135 9.72 -2.23 7.63
C VAL A 135 10.65 -2.90 8.65
N ASP A 136 11.87 -2.40 8.84
CA ASP A 136 12.84 -2.97 9.78
C ASP A 136 12.34 -2.88 11.24
N ALA A 137 11.63 -1.81 11.59
CA ALA A 137 11.02 -1.62 12.91
C ALA A 137 9.69 -2.36 13.13
N LEU A 138 9.11 -2.97 12.08
CA LEU A 138 7.82 -3.64 12.17
C LEU A 138 7.86 -4.85 13.10
N THR A 139 6.83 -4.98 13.94
CA THR A 139 6.59 -6.08 14.89
C THR A 139 5.16 -6.62 14.72
N LEU A 140 4.79 -7.67 15.45
CA LEU A 140 3.41 -8.18 15.43
C LEU A 140 2.44 -7.19 16.08
N GLU A 141 2.85 -6.50 17.15
CA GLU A 141 2.04 -5.50 17.87
C GLU A 141 1.76 -4.26 17.01
N THR A 142 2.68 -3.94 16.11
CA THR A 142 2.58 -2.78 15.20
C THR A 142 1.98 -3.16 13.83
N SER A 143 1.53 -4.41 13.66
CA SER A 143 0.95 -4.93 12.43
C SER A 143 -0.36 -4.23 12.02
N GLY A 144 -0.45 -3.90 10.74
CA GLY A 144 -1.61 -3.27 10.09
C GLY A 144 -1.67 -1.76 10.24
N ARG A 145 -0.59 -1.10 10.68
CA ARG A 145 -0.51 0.37 10.73
C ARG A 145 -0.38 0.95 9.32
N PHE A 146 -0.95 2.13 9.15
CA PHE A 146 -0.79 2.97 7.96
C PHE A 146 0.22 4.07 8.25
N ILE A 147 1.36 4.03 7.56
CA ILE A 147 2.56 4.78 7.92
C ILE A 147 3.15 5.44 6.67
N GLN A 148 3.58 6.70 6.80
CA GLN A 148 4.39 7.39 5.81
C GLN A 148 5.84 6.88 5.84
N PHE A 149 6.58 7.09 4.75
CA PHE A 149 7.97 6.66 4.63
C PHE A 149 8.88 7.17 5.76
N ASP A 150 8.59 8.32 6.35
CA ASP A 150 9.35 8.90 7.47
C ASP A 150 8.93 8.38 8.86
N GLY A 151 7.95 7.48 8.93
CA GLY A 151 7.46 6.87 10.17
C GLY A 151 6.23 7.55 10.77
N GLU A 152 5.71 8.62 10.17
CA GLU A 152 4.48 9.26 10.63
C GLU A 152 3.28 8.31 10.45
N LEU A 153 2.42 8.23 11.47
CA LEU A 153 1.15 7.49 11.37
C LEU A 153 0.15 8.33 10.58
N LEU A 154 -0.45 7.73 9.57
CA LEU A 154 -1.46 8.39 8.74
C LEU A 154 -2.88 8.06 9.23
N PRO A 155 -3.83 9.01 9.09
CA PRO A 155 -5.24 8.73 9.34
C PRO A 155 -5.81 7.80 8.25
N TRP A 156 -6.98 7.19 8.53
CA TRP A 156 -7.56 6.15 7.66
C TRP A 156 -8.33 6.71 6.49
#